data_AF-A0A9Q1FJ35-F1
#
_entry.id   AF-A0A9Q1FJ35-F1
#
_cell.length_a   1.000
_cell.length_b   1.000
_cell.length_c   1.000
_cell.angle_alpha   90.00
_cell.angle_beta   90.00
_cell.angle_gamma   90.00
#
_symmetry.space_group_name_H-M   'P 1'
#
loop_
_entity.id
_entity.type
_entity.pdbx_description
1 polymer ?
#
loop_
_entity_poly.entity_id
_entity_poly.type
_entity_poly.pdbx_seq_one_letter_code
_entity_poly.pdbx_strand_id
1 'polypeptide(L)'
;MNGEVCLLLKARDAPFRTGDTDAYSSSRANLKKGIRIAKYAHKLQIEEHVDNSDPRRMWQGIKALTDYKHPNFTPSTSGNYFYACFDRDNKETATKAGLPPDDQPHTLYHKCSTLSRHLTL
;
A
#
# COMPACT_ATOMS: atom_id res chain seq x y z
N MET A 1 -2.15 -12.62 -10.27
CA MET A 1 -0.94 -13.45 -10.03
C MET A 1 0.22 -12.85 -10.83
N ASN A 2 1.38 -12.56 -10.23
CA ASN A 2 2.52 -11.98 -10.96
C ASN A 2 3.23 -13.08 -11.80
N GLY A 3 3.33 -12.88 -13.12
CA GLY A 3 3.86 -13.86 -14.07
C GLY A 3 5.33 -14.22 -13.82
N GLU A 4 6.17 -13.22 -13.52
CA GLU A 4 7.60 -13.41 -13.22
C GLU A 4 7.79 -14.26 -11.96
N VAL A 5 7.02 -13.99 -10.90
CA VAL A 5 7.08 -14.78 -9.66
C VAL A 5 6.64 -16.23 -9.92
N CYS A 6 5.67 -16.45 -10.82
CA CYS A 6 5.26 -17.80 -11.21
C CYS A 6 6.37 -18.54 -11.96
N LEU A 7 7.07 -17.87 -12.87
CA LEU A 7 8.21 -18.45 -13.58
C LEU A 7 9.34 -18.81 -12.61
N LEU A 8 9.65 -17.95 -11.65
CA LEU A 8 10.66 -18.21 -10.62
C LEU A 8 10.28 -19.37 -9.70
N LEU A 9 8.99 -19.53 -9.37
CA LEU A 9 8.50 -20.69 -8.62
C LEU A 9 8.69 -21.98 -9.42
N LYS A 10 8.33 -21.98 -10.71
CA LYS A 10 8.57 -23.14 -11.61
C LYS A 10 10.05 -23.47 -11.74
N ALA A 11 10.90 -22.45 -11.89
CA ALA A 11 12.35 -22.59 -12.00
C ALA A 11 12.98 -23.17 -10.72
N ARG A 12 12.44 -22.86 -9.54
CA ARG A 12 12.83 -23.50 -8.27
C ARG A 12 12.38 -24.95 -8.19
N ASP A 13 11.18 -25.26 -8.68
CA ASP A 13 10.61 -26.60 -8.57
C ASP A 13 11.35 -27.63 -9.43
N ALA A 14 11.85 -27.24 -10.60
CA ALA A 14 12.64 -28.12 -11.45
C ALA A 14 13.86 -28.78 -10.74
N PRO A 15 14.84 -28.03 -10.19
CA PRO A 15 15.98 -28.60 -9.49
C PRO A 15 15.61 -29.28 -8.17
N PHE A 16 14.51 -28.87 -7.53
CA PHE A 16 13.98 -29.56 -6.35
C PHE A 16 13.54 -30.99 -6.69
N ARG A 17 12.95 -31.22 -7.87
CA ARG A 17 12.54 -32.57 -8.31
C ARG A 17 13.70 -33.43 -8.76
N THR A 18 14.76 -32.84 -9.32
CA THR A 18 15.95 -33.58 -9.77
C THR A 18 16.98 -33.81 -8.67
N GLY A 19 16.89 -33.10 -7.54
CA GLY A 19 17.84 -33.20 -6.44
C GLY A 19 19.14 -32.41 -6.65
N ASP A 20 19.18 -31.52 -7.66
CA ASP A 20 20.33 -30.65 -7.91
C ASP A 20 20.39 -29.53 -6.87
N THR A 21 21.31 -29.66 -5.92
CA THR A 21 21.41 -28.76 -4.75
C THR A 21 21.91 -27.37 -5.14
N ASP A 22 22.86 -27.28 -6.09
CA ASP A 22 23.45 -26.02 -6.51
C ASP A 22 22.43 -25.19 -7.32
N ALA A 23 21.80 -25.81 -8.31
CA ALA A 23 20.75 -25.17 -9.08
C ALA A 23 19.53 -24.78 -8.21
N TYR A 24 19.20 -25.60 -7.21
CA TYR A 24 18.15 -25.29 -6.26
C TYR A 24 18.50 -24.06 -5.40
N SER A 25 19.73 -23.98 -4.88
CA SER A 25 20.21 -22.85 -4.09
C SER A 25 20.13 -21.53 -4.88
N SER A 26 20.65 -21.53 -6.11
CA SER A 26 20.58 -20.37 -7.01
C SER A 26 19.14 -19.96 -7.31
N SER A 27 18.26 -20.93 -7.60
CA SER A 27 16.85 -20.68 -7.90
C SER A 27 16.10 -20.07 -6.70
N ARG A 28 16.42 -20.48 -5.47
CA ARG A 28 15.88 -19.84 -4.25
C ARG A 28 16.35 -18.39 -4.10
N ALA A 29 17.62 -18.11 -4.35
CA ALA A 29 18.15 -16.74 -4.30
C ALA A 29 17.44 -15.85 -5.32
N ASN A 30 17.21 -16.36 -6.54
CA ASN A 30 16.48 -15.65 -7.58
C ASN A 30 15.02 -15.43 -7.23
N LEU A 31 14.33 -16.45 -6.69
CA LEU A 31 12.95 -16.31 -6.22
C LEU A 31 12.82 -15.24 -5.13
N LYS A 32 13.74 -15.22 -4.15
CA LYS A 32 13.75 -14.19 -3.09
C LYS A 32 13.92 -12.78 -3.67
N LYS A 33 14.82 -12.61 -4.64
CA LYS A 33 15.01 -11.33 -5.36
C LYS A 33 13.76 -10.93 -6.13
N GLY A 34 13.17 -11.85 -6.89
CA GLY A 34 11.97 -11.59 -7.69
C GLY A 34 10.76 -11.20 -6.84
N ILE A 35 10.51 -11.87 -5.70
CA ILE A 35 9.45 -11.49 -4.77
C ILE A 35 9.68 -10.07 -4.22
N ARG A 36 10.92 -9.74 -3.86
CA ARG A 36 11.26 -8.39 -3.37
C ARG A 36 10.98 -7.31 -4.42
N ILE A 37 11.38 -7.55 -5.66
CA ILE A 37 11.14 -6.63 -6.78
C ILE A 37 9.64 -6.50 -7.05
N ALA A 38 8.90 -7.62 -7.10
CA ALA A 38 7.46 -7.61 -7.34
C ALA A 38 6.70 -6.83 -6.25
N LYS A 39 7.08 -7.02 -4.97
CA LYS A 39 6.51 -6.25 -3.86
C LYS A 39 6.82 -4.75 -3.98
N TYR A 40 8.05 -4.41 -4.35
CA TYR A 40 8.45 -3.01 -4.54
C TYR A 40 7.70 -2.35 -5.69
N ALA A 41 7.55 -3.02 -6.82
CA ALA A 41 6.78 -2.52 -7.96
C ALA A 41 5.31 -2.25 -7.58
N HIS A 42 4.68 -3.19 -6.87
CA HIS A 42 3.32 -3.01 -6.37
C HIS A 42 3.20 -1.85 -5.39
N LYS A 43 4.18 -1.71 -4.49
CA LYS A 43 4.25 -0.58 -3.56
C LYS A 43 4.30 0.75 -4.31
N LEU A 44 5.18 0.88 -5.30
CA LEU A 44 5.32 2.12 -6.09
C LEU A 44 4.02 2.49 -6.81
N GLN A 45 3.31 1.49 -7.35
CA GLN A 45 2.01 1.71 -7.98
C GLN A 45 0.98 2.24 -6.97
N ILE A 46 0.95 1.74 -5.73
CA ILE A 46 0.03 2.24 -4.71
C ILE A 46 0.38 3.67 -4.30
N GLU A 47 1.67 3.96 -4.06
CA GLU A 47 2.13 5.30 -3.68
C GLU A 47 1.78 6.34 -4.74
N GLU A 48 1.90 6.01 -6.04
CA GLU A 48 1.49 6.90 -7.14
C GLU A 48 0.02 7.35 -7.06
N HIS A 49 -0.88 6.48 -6.58
CA HIS A 49 -2.29 6.81 -6.44
C HIS A 49 -2.59 7.65 -5.19
N VAL A 50 -1.76 7.53 -4.15
CA VAL A 50 -1.96 8.20 -2.84
C VAL A 50 -1.30 9.58 -2.81
N ASP A 51 -0.16 9.75 -3.48
CA ASP A 51 0.60 11.01 -3.48
C ASP A 51 -0.08 12.12 -4.33
N ASN A 52 -1.09 11.76 -5.11
CA ASN A 52 -1.83 12.70 -5.95
C ASN A 52 -2.98 13.33 -5.15
N SER A 53 -3.11 14.66 -5.17
CA SER A 53 -4.17 15.40 -4.46
C SER A 53 -5.59 15.17 -5.02
N ASP A 54 -5.76 14.24 -5.97
CA ASP A 54 -7.06 13.82 -6.47
C ASP A 54 -7.66 12.73 -5.55
N PRO A 55 -8.74 13.03 -4.80
CA PRO A 55 -9.37 12.07 -3.90
C PRO A 55 -9.91 10.83 -4.63
N ARG A 56 -10.24 10.94 -5.91
CA ARG A 56 -10.70 9.80 -6.71
C ARG A 56 -9.55 8.81 -6.98
N ARG A 57 -8.33 9.30 -7.24
CA ARG A 57 -7.15 8.44 -7.42
C ARG A 57 -6.69 7.83 -6.11
N MET A 58 -6.70 8.60 -5.02
CA MET A 58 -6.44 8.07 -3.68
C MET A 58 -7.41 6.93 -3.35
N TRP A 59 -8.70 7.11 -3.62
CA TRP A 59 -9.70 6.05 -3.42
C TRP A 59 -9.47 4.83 -4.32
N GLN A 60 -8.98 5.01 -5.55
CA GLN A 60 -8.56 3.89 -6.40
C GLN A 60 -7.37 3.12 -5.79
N GLY A 61 -6.37 3.81 -5.24
CA GLY A 61 -5.24 3.19 -4.55
C GLY A 61 -5.66 2.40 -3.31
N ILE A 62 -6.54 2.97 -2.48
CA ILE A 62 -7.09 2.29 -1.28
C ILE A 62 -7.87 1.02 -1.68
N LYS A 63 -8.68 1.09 -2.74
CA LYS A 63 -9.40 -0.07 -3.26
C LYS A 63 -8.45 -1.15 -3.77
N ALA A 64 -7.38 -0.77 -4.47
CA ALA A 64 -6.38 -1.70 -4.97
C ALA A 64 -5.60 -2.39 -3.84
N LEU A 65 -5.33 -1.69 -2.73
CA LEU A 65 -4.68 -2.26 -1.55
C LEU A 65 -5.57 -3.24 -0.78
N THR A 66 -6.86 -2.95 -0.68
CA THR A 66 -7.81 -3.68 0.18
C THR A 66 -8.57 -4.79 -0.55
N ASP A 67 -8.33 -4.96 -1.86
CA ASP A 67 -9.14 -5.78 -2.75
C ASP A 67 -10.66 -5.47 -2.63
N TYR A 68 -10.99 -4.20 -2.31
CA TYR A 68 -12.36 -3.78 -2.06
C TYR A 68 -13.18 -3.93 -3.35
N LYS A 69 -14.09 -4.90 -3.34
CA LYS A 69 -15.12 -5.05 -4.35
C LYS A 69 -16.35 -4.29 -3.89
N HIS A 70 -16.85 -3.42 -4.76
CA HIS A 70 -18.13 -2.78 -4.53
C HIS A 70 -19.18 -3.88 -4.37
N PRO A 71 -19.91 -3.97 -3.24
CA PRO A 71 -21.15 -4.72 -3.23
C PRO A 71 -22.02 -4.09 -4.33
N ASN A 72 -22.66 -4.90 -5.17
CA ASN A 72 -23.55 -4.41 -6.23
C ASN A 72 -24.72 -3.65 -5.60
N PHE A 73 -24.51 -2.40 -5.22
CA PHE A 73 -25.55 -1.49 -4.82
C PHE A 73 -26.12 -0.94 -6.11
N THR A 74 -27.31 -1.41 -6.47
CA THR A 74 -28.15 -0.73 -7.46
C THR A 74 -28.31 0.72 -7.01
N PRO A 75 -27.95 1.72 -7.85
CA PRO A 75 -28.03 3.10 -7.44
C PRO A 75 -29.51 3.45 -7.27
N SER A 76 -29.97 3.52 -6.01
CA SER A 76 -31.21 4.23 -5.71
C SER A 76 -30.99 5.69 -6.10
N THR A 77 -31.94 6.24 -6.85
CA THR A 77 -31.87 7.50 -7.60
C THR A 77 -31.68 8.77 -6.74
N SER A 78 -31.41 8.66 -5.44
CA SER A 78 -31.08 9.82 -4.59
C SER A 78 -29.56 10.04 -4.53
N GLY A 79 -29.09 11.08 -5.23
CA GLY A 79 -27.68 11.41 -5.42
C GLY A 79 -26.83 11.52 -4.14
N ASN A 80 -25.55 11.19 -4.31
CA ASN A 80 -24.42 11.58 -3.47
C ASN A 80 -24.40 11.06 -2.01
N TYR A 81 -24.80 9.81 -1.78
CA TYR A 81 -24.57 9.13 -0.50
C TYR A 81 -23.10 9.16 -0.03
N PHE A 82 -22.13 9.21 -0.96
CA PHE A 82 -20.70 9.24 -0.66
C PHE A 82 -20.27 10.46 0.19
N TYR A 83 -20.85 11.64 -0.04
CA TYR A 83 -20.55 12.85 0.74
C TYR A 83 -21.39 12.92 2.03
N ALA A 84 -22.60 12.37 2.02
CA ALA A 84 -23.49 12.37 3.19
C ALA A 84 -22.96 11.53 4.37
N CYS A 85 -22.10 10.53 4.12
CA CYS A 85 -21.48 9.74 5.20
C CYS A 85 -20.43 10.52 6.00
N PHE A 86 -19.92 11.64 5.47
CA PHE A 86 -18.91 12.48 6.12
C PHE A 86 -19.49 13.77 6.71
N ASP A 87 -20.64 14.24 6.20
CA ASP A 87 -21.29 15.45 6.68
C ASP A 87 -22.43 15.14 7.68
N ARG A 88 -22.26 15.60 8.93
CA ARG A 88 -23.26 15.61 10.03
C ARG A 88 -23.81 14.23 10.40
N ASP A 89 -23.26 13.49 11.35
CA ASP A 89 -23.27 13.84 12.77
C ASP A 89 -22.29 12.92 13.52
N ASN A 90 -20.99 13.16 13.40
CA ASN A 90 -20.05 12.71 14.44
C ASN A 90 -20.27 13.57 15.69
N LYS A 91 -21.36 13.27 16.40
CA LYS A 91 -21.58 13.65 17.79
C LYS A 91 -21.17 12.47 18.67
N GLU A 92 -20.07 11.78 18.36
CA GLU A 92 -19.29 11.23 19.47
C GLU A 92 -18.81 12.46 20.23
N THR A 93 -19.57 12.84 21.26
CA THR A 93 -18.95 13.45 22.42
C THR A 93 -17.75 12.57 22.68
N ALA A 94 -16.55 13.12 22.48
CA ALA A 94 -15.36 12.59 23.07
C ALA A 94 -15.71 12.44 24.55
N THR A 95 -16.15 11.25 24.95
CA THR A 95 -16.10 10.82 26.33
C THR A 95 -14.61 10.87 26.58
N LYS A 96 -14.20 12.00 27.14
CA LYS A 96 -12.92 12.22 27.77
C LYS A 96 -12.83 11.13 28.82
N ALA A 97 -12.37 9.95 28.42
CA ALA A 97 -11.72 9.04 29.35
C ALA A 97 -10.62 9.89 29.96
N GLY A 98 -10.75 10.19 31.25
CA GLY A 98 -9.82 11.05 31.96
C GLY A 98 -8.42 10.54 31.73
N LEU A 99 -7.61 11.32 31.02
CA LEU A 99 -6.18 11.09 30.96
C LEU A 99 -5.62 11.29 32.37
N PRO A 100 -4.87 10.33 32.94
CA PRO A 100 -3.97 10.65 34.04
C PRO A 100 -2.96 11.70 33.57
N PRO A 101 -2.50 12.59 34.45
CA PRO A 101 -1.64 13.70 34.08
C PRO A 101 -0.21 13.21 33.90
N ASP A 102 0.15 12.80 32.69
CA ASP A 102 1.52 12.94 32.21
C ASP A 102 1.58 12.79 30.68
N ASP A 103 2.60 13.42 30.11
CA ASP A 103 3.05 13.38 28.72
C ASP A 103 2.50 14.43 27.74
N GLN A 104 3.44 15.30 27.35
CA GLN A 104 3.34 16.51 26.56
C GLN A 104 2.85 16.30 25.11
N PRO A 105 2.33 17.36 24.46
CA PRO A 105 2.06 17.32 23.02
C PRO A 105 3.38 17.24 22.23
N HIS A 106 3.62 16.11 21.56
CA HIS A 106 4.63 16.04 20.51
C HIS A 106 4.20 16.89 19.33
N THR A 107 4.84 18.06 19.20
CA THR A 107 4.75 18.88 18.00
C THR A 107 5.34 18.10 16.83
N LEU A 108 4.50 17.68 15.87
CA LEU A 108 4.97 17.14 14.59
C LEU A 108 5.55 18.29 13.78
N TYR A 109 6.82 18.57 14.04
CA TYR A 109 7.64 19.46 13.23
C TYR A 109 7.88 18.78 11.87
N HIS A 110 7.07 19.12 10.88
CA HIS A 110 7.34 18.77 9.48
C HIS A 110 8.58 19.55 8.99
N LYS A 111 9.76 18.92 9.02
CA LYS A 111 10.89 19.37 8.21
C LYS A 111 10.61 19.02 6.75
N CYS A 112 10.22 20.01 5.96
CA CYS A 112 10.34 19.97 4.51
C CYS A 112 11.84 19.98 4.17
N SER A 113 12.41 18.82 3.84
CA SER A 113 13.81 18.72 3.39
C SER A 113 13.86 18.92 1.88
N THR A 114 14.10 20.16 1.46
CA THR A 114 14.48 20.50 0.09
C THR A 114 15.88 19.94 -0.18
N LEU A 115 15.99 18.91 -1.01
CA LEU A 115 17.29 18.44 -1.52
C LEU A 115 17.86 19.49 -2.49
N SER A 116 18.78 20.30 -1.98
CA SER A 116 19.63 21.19 -2.77
C SER A 116 20.50 20.36 -3.73
N ARG A 117 20.30 20.55 -5.03
CA ARG A 117 21.18 20.01 -6.08
C ARG A 117 22.46 20.85 -6.10
N HIS A 118 23.56 20.30 -5.61
CA HIS A 118 24.87 20.88 -5.85
C HIS A 118 25.35 20.53 -7.27
N LEU A 119 25.42 21.55 -8.13
CA LEU A 119 26.27 21.59 -9.31
C LEU A 119 27.68 21.92 -8.85
N THR A 120 28.67 21.12 -9.25
CA THR A 120 30.08 21.51 -9.22
C THR A 120 30.65 21.25 -10.61
N LEU A 121 31.20 22.32 -11.20
CA LEU A 121 32.09 22.32 -12.37
C LEU A 121 33.41 21.64 -12.03
#